data_AF-C6AA88-F1
#
_entry.id   AF-C6AA88-F1
#
_cell.length_a   1.000
_cell.length_b   1.000
_cell.length_c   1.000
_cell.angle_alpha   90.00
_cell.angle_beta   90.00
_cell.angle_gamma   90.00
#
_symmetry.space_group_name_H-M   'P 1'
#
loop_
_entity.id
_entity.type
_entity.pdbx_description
1 polymer ?
#
loop_
_entity_poly.entity_id
_entity_poly.type
_entity_poly.pdbx_seq_one_letter_code
_entity_poly.pdbx_strand_id
1 'polypeptide(L)'
;MYRFFFTFICAAFLCLFSLPSFAENIREKAINQSESIQRQQTQQQRFQQLHRRNETHGVFLPDDDTPSPYGASSGTTCLLIKSIEFVGVQLISHTDLHEAISLWEGRCLGIAEINKVLKAVTKLYMKRGYIAVRAYLPEQDLSGGHLKIVVVEGVMEDITLDGHKVERRLQGEITTAFPNLIGKPTNLRQIEQGLDQINRLFSRQATINLGAGSNSGGSILDVHIEIQKPWLITLSSDNLGAKATGIYQTRLSLSFDDLLGINDQWSFSYQRSMDGGPYHFSHKRPNSDTLTGSFSLPYGTWTTGFDGTWSQYHSSVKGIFSDIMTAGKSLSLTPWISRVIDRDQEGKTWVTGRLTWKYSDNFIMGSRVDVSSRKLAIATFELDHSRKWLGGELSAHIGFHKGLAILGAYDDKEQENATKNSPKGQFSKLSFSLGYVRPFSLKQYNFRYNTLFSGQLSPDTLFSSEQISLGGSSSVRGVREAIYYGNNGVFWRNELSLLLPGFSSRMGRKFMSQFSPYMALDLGAVANDVSKNSFGGRLVGATLGFHATGDITDVDVSYSNILTQSTVREKGNKTGLFQVRALLRF
;
A
#
# COMPACT_ATOMS: atom_id res chain seq x y z
N MET A 1 -2.99 -63.85 33.58
CA MET A 1 -1.83 -62.96 33.31
C MET A 1 -1.68 -62.53 31.84
N TYR A 2 -2.16 -63.31 30.86
CA TYR A 2 -2.05 -62.98 29.42
C TYR A 2 -2.99 -61.88 28.89
N ARG A 3 -4.16 -61.67 29.49
CA ARG A 3 -5.12 -60.64 29.03
C ARG A 3 -4.76 -59.20 29.43
N PHE A 4 -3.96 -59.02 30.49
CA PHE A 4 -3.50 -57.68 30.90
C PHE A 4 -2.36 -57.16 30.00
N PHE A 5 -1.52 -58.06 29.49
CA PHE A 5 -0.39 -57.72 28.63
C PHE A 5 -0.82 -57.29 27.21
N PHE A 6 -1.88 -57.90 26.67
CA PHE A 6 -2.38 -57.57 25.32
C PHE A 6 -3.11 -56.21 25.28
N THR A 7 -3.79 -55.85 26.36
CA THR A 7 -4.52 -54.57 26.46
C THR A 7 -3.57 -53.38 26.61
N PHE A 8 -2.40 -53.59 27.22
CA PHE A 8 -1.36 -52.56 27.37
C PHE A 8 -0.60 -52.30 26.06
N ILE A 9 -0.41 -53.34 25.24
CA ILE A 9 0.25 -53.22 23.92
C ILE A 9 -0.66 -52.51 22.91
N CYS A 10 -1.98 -52.75 22.92
CA CYS A 10 -2.92 -52.01 22.07
C CYS A 10 -3.07 -50.53 22.48
N ALA A 11 -3.03 -50.20 23.78
CA ALA A 11 -3.05 -48.80 24.24
C ALA A 11 -1.74 -48.05 23.91
N ALA A 12 -0.60 -48.73 23.95
CA ALA A 12 0.69 -48.17 23.53
C ALA A 12 0.77 -47.93 22.01
N PHE A 13 0.15 -48.79 21.20
CA PHE A 13 0.08 -48.61 19.74
C PHE A 13 -0.89 -47.51 19.30
N LEU A 14 -1.97 -47.26 20.04
CA LEU A 14 -2.92 -46.17 19.76
C LEU A 14 -2.38 -44.78 20.15
N CYS A 15 -1.47 -44.69 21.13
CA CYS A 15 -0.77 -43.43 21.47
C CYS A 15 0.37 -43.07 20.50
N LEU A 16 0.82 -44.01 19.65
CA LEU A 16 1.87 -43.76 18.65
C LEU A 16 1.37 -43.09 17.37
N PHE A 17 0.04 -43.00 17.16
CA PHE A 17 -0.56 -42.36 15.98
C PHE A 17 -1.02 -40.91 16.17
N SER A 18 -0.83 -40.30 17.35
CA SER A 18 -1.18 -38.89 17.61
C SER A 18 0.01 -37.92 17.60
N LEU A 19 1.21 -38.37 17.19
CA LEU A 19 2.45 -37.57 17.27
C LEU A 19 2.86 -36.72 16.04
N PRO A 20 2.16 -36.64 14.88
CA PRO A 20 2.59 -35.72 13.82
C PRO A 20 2.34 -34.23 14.15
N SER A 21 1.38 -33.92 15.04
CA SER A 21 0.89 -32.54 15.23
C SER A 21 1.93 -31.54 15.78
N PHE A 22 2.84 -31.95 16.68
CA PHE A 22 3.77 -31.01 17.30
C PHE A 22 4.96 -30.62 16.41
N ALA A 23 5.51 -31.56 15.64
CA ALA A 23 6.61 -31.29 14.70
C ALA A 23 6.08 -30.54 13.46
N GLU A 24 4.86 -30.86 13.02
CA GLU A 24 4.19 -30.20 11.91
C GLU A 24 3.87 -28.73 12.21
N ASN A 25 3.41 -28.41 13.43
CA ASN A 25 3.09 -27.06 13.87
C ASN A 25 4.33 -26.13 13.93
N ILE A 26 5.50 -26.63 14.34
CA ILE A 26 6.73 -25.81 14.38
C ILE A 26 7.30 -25.57 12.97
N ARG A 27 7.21 -26.56 12.06
CA ARG A 27 7.58 -26.35 10.66
C ARG A 27 6.71 -25.28 10.02
N GLU A 28 5.39 -25.37 10.20
CA GLU A 28 4.46 -24.37 9.68
C GLU A 28 4.77 -22.98 10.23
N LYS A 29 5.10 -22.85 11.51
CA LYS A 29 5.52 -21.58 12.11
C LYS A 29 6.79 -20.99 11.47
N ALA A 30 7.76 -21.80 11.10
CA ALA A 30 8.99 -21.33 10.44
C ALA A 30 8.74 -20.89 8.98
N ILE A 31 7.96 -21.67 8.22
CA ILE A 31 7.55 -21.31 6.85
C ILE A 31 6.69 -20.03 6.86
N ASN A 32 5.78 -19.92 7.82
CA ASN A 32 4.88 -18.78 7.94
C ASN A 32 5.61 -17.52 8.43
N GLN A 33 6.81 -17.63 9.00
CA GLN A 33 7.58 -16.45 9.40
C GLN A 33 8.05 -15.64 8.19
N SER A 34 8.57 -16.27 7.14
CA SER A 34 8.99 -15.53 5.93
C SER A 34 7.80 -14.85 5.26
N GLU A 35 6.66 -15.55 5.15
CA GLU A 35 5.39 -14.99 4.67
C GLU A 35 4.90 -13.84 5.56
N SER A 36 5.04 -13.96 6.89
CA SER A 36 4.65 -12.88 7.82
C SER A 36 5.52 -11.64 7.68
N ILE A 37 6.83 -11.82 7.42
CA ILE A 37 7.77 -10.73 7.14
C ILE A 37 7.36 -10.02 5.85
N GLN A 38 7.08 -10.77 4.79
CA GLN A 38 6.62 -10.21 3.52
C GLN A 38 5.31 -9.43 3.70
N ARG A 39 4.32 -10.00 4.39
CA ARG A 39 3.04 -9.32 4.70
C ARG A 39 3.26 -8.05 5.51
N GLN A 40 4.13 -8.08 6.51
CA GLN A 40 4.45 -6.91 7.33
C GLN A 40 5.11 -5.81 6.49
N GLN A 41 6.01 -6.16 5.57
CA GLN A 41 6.63 -5.20 4.64
C GLN A 41 5.60 -4.57 3.71
N THR A 42 4.75 -5.38 3.06
CA THR A 42 3.69 -4.87 2.17
C THR A 42 2.72 -3.96 2.92
N GLN A 43 2.34 -4.31 4.15
CA GLN A 43 1.50 -3.46 5.00
C GLN A 43 2.21 -2.14 5.35
N GLN A 44 3.50 -2.18 5.72
CA GLN A 44 4.27 -0.97 6.02
C GLN A 44 4.44 -0.06 4.80
N GLN A 45 4.71 -0.61 3.61
CA GLN A 45 4.81 0.18 2.38
C GLN A 45 3.50 0.88 2.06
N ARG A 46 2.36 0.16 2.15
CA ARG A 46 1.03 0.75 1.95
C ARG A 46 0.75 1.85 2.98
N PHE A 47 1.09 1.61 4.25
CA PHE A 47 0.92 2.60 5.30
C PHE A 47 1.76 3.87 5.05
N GLN A 48 3.02 3.71 4.63
CA GLN A 48 3.89 4.84 4.28
C GLN A 48 3.38 5.62 3.07
N GLN A 49 2.84 4.94 2.04
CA GLN A 49 2.22 5.60 0.89
C GLN A 49 1.01 6.45 1.30
N LEU A 50 0.16 5.94 2.21
CA LEU A 50 -0.97 6.70 2.76
C LEU A 50 -0.50 7.94 3.55
N HIS A 51 0.57 7.81 4.33
CA HIS A 51 1.13 8.92 5.08
C HIS A 51 1.72 10.02 4.18
N ARG A 52 2.49 9.66 3.15
CA ARG A 52 3.03 10.66 2.20
C ARG A 52 1.93 11.40 1.46
N ARG A 53 0.80 10.74 1.17
CA ARG A 53 -0.35 11.40 0.54
C ARG A 53 -1.00 12.46 1.43
N ASN A 54 -0.93 12.33 2.75
CA ASN A 54 -1.38 13.40 3.65
C ASN A 54 -0.48 14.64 3.58
N GLU A 55 0.76 14.50 3.08
CA GLU A 55 1.77 15.56 2.99
C GLU A 55 1.83 16.21 1.59
N THR A 56 1.18 15.63 0.56
CA THR A 56 1.17 16.25 -0.77
C THR A 56 0.27 17.48 -0.80
N HIS A 57 0.91 18.62 -1.06
CA HIS A 57 0.29 19.92 -1.20
C HIS A 57 -0.43 20.00 -2.55
N GLY A 58 -1.62 20.60 -2.55
CA GLY A 58 -2.43 20.77 -3.76
C GLY A 58 -1.73 21.64 -4.80
N VAL A 59 -2.15 21.49 -6.06
CA VAL A 59 -1.78 22.43 -7.13
C VAL A 59 -2.41 23.77 -6.81
N PHE A 60 -1.59 24.78 -6.51
CA PHE A 60 -2.04 26.15 -6.39
C PHE A 60 -2.29 26.70 -7.79
N LEU A 61 -3.55 26.75 -8.19
CA LEU A 61 -3.94 27.58 -9.33
C LEU A 61 -4.00 29.02 -8.82
N PRO A 62 -3.38 30.00 -9.50
CA PRO A 62 -3.66 31.39 -9.24
C PRO A 62 -5.17 31.58 -9.36
N ASP A 63 -5.81 32.16 -8.34
CA ASP A 63 -7.19 32.61 -8.45
C ASP A 63 -7.22 33.67 -9.55
N ASP A 64 -7.71 33.31 -10.74
CA ASP A 64 -8.02 34.25 -11.81
C ASP A 64 -9.39 34.92 -11.54
N ASP A 65 -9.66 35.21 -10.26
CA ASP A 65 -10.68 36.14 -9.80
C ASP A 65 -10.18 37.59 -9.94
N THR A 66 -9.25 37.85 -10.88
CA THR A 66 -9.12 39.21 -11.39
C THR A 66 -10.44 39.55 -12.08
N PRO A 67 -11.18 40.56 -11.61
CA PRO A 67 -12.40 40.97 -12.27
C PRO A 67 -12.02 41.28 -13.72
N SER A 68 -12.77 40.71 -14.66
CA SER A 68 -12.73 41.17 -16.04
C SER A 68 -12.80 42.71 -16.03
N PRO A 69 -11.97 43.42 -16.82
CA PRO A 69 -11.92 44.89 -16.81
C PRO A 69 -13.26 45.54 -17.19
N TYR A 70 -14.26 44.76 -17.58
CA TYR A 70 -15.65 45.19 -17.65
C TYR A 70 -16.26 45.25 -16.25
N GLY A 71 -16.10 46.42 -15.61
CA GLY A 71 -16.80 46.77 -14.38
C GLY A 71 -18.30 46.48 -14.49
N ALA A 72 -18.88 45.99 -13.39
CA ALA A 72 -20.31 45.75 -13.28
C ALA A 72 -21.08 47.07 -13.45
N SER A 73 -21.52 47.35 -14.69
CA SER A 73 -22.58 48.33 -14.90
C SER A 73 -23.90 47.66 -14.53
N SER A 74 -24.56 48.24 -13.53
CA SER A 74 -25.95 47.96 -13.15
C SER A 74 -26.92 48.53 -14.19
N GLY A 75 -26.72 48.15 -15.46
CA GLY A 75 -27.60 48.49 -16.57
C GLY A 75 -28.80 47.55 -16.61
N THR A 76 -30.00 48.11 -16.61
CA THR A 76 -31.29 47.43 -16.75
C THR A 76 -31.56 46.90 -18.17
N THR A 77 -30.60 47.07 -19.08
CA THR A 77 -30.71 46.68 -20.49
C THR A 77 -30.27 45.23 -20.67
N CYS A 78 -31.22 44.36 -21.01
CA CYS A 78 -30.97 42.97 -21.36
C CYS A 78 -31.40 42.70 -22.81
N LEU A 79 -30.76 41.73 -23.45
CA LEU A 79 -31.06 41.29 -24.81
C LEU A 79 -31.71 39.91 -24.76
N LEU A 80 -32.79 39.70 -25.52
CA LEU A 80 -33.44 38.40 -25.63
C LEU A 80 -32.55 37.45 -26.44
N ILE A 81 -31.95 36.46 -25.78
CA ILE A 81 -31.10 35.45 -26.41
C ILE A 81 -31.94 34.19 -26.68
N LYS A 82 -32.20 33.90 -27.96
CA LYS A 82 -32.95 32.74 -28.43
C LYS A 82 -32.10 31.47 -28.44
N SER A 83 -30.84 31.58 -28.84
CA SER A 83 -29.91 30.44 -28.90
C SER A 83 -28.49 30.85 -28.56
N ILE A 84 -27.72 29.91 -28.00
CA ILE A 84 -26.31 30.08 -27.70
C ILE A 84 -25.50 29.07 -28.53
N GLU A 85 -24.60 29.58 -29.37
CA GLU A 85 -23.72 28.78 -30.21
C GLU A 85 -22.30 28.78 -29.63
N PHE A 86 -21.65 27.61 -29.63
CA PHE A 86 -20.27 27.46 -29.18
C PHE A 86 -19.35 27.07 -30.32
N VAL A 87 -18.23 27.79 -30.45
CA VAL A 87 -17.19 27.51 -31.45
C VAL A 87 -15.89 27.15 -30.74
N GLY A 88 -15.19 26.13 -31.23
CA GLY A 88 -13.90 25.69 -30.69
C GLY A 88 -13.98 24.64 -29.57
N VAL A 89 -15.17 24.08 -29.33
CA VAL A 89 -15.39 23.00 -28.36
C VAL A 89 -15.12 21.65 -29.03
N GLN A 90 -14.10 20.92 -28.57
CA GLN A 90 -13.79 19.55 -29.03
C GLN A 90 -13.75 18.54 -27.87
N LEU A 91 -13.43 18.98 -26.65
CA LEU A 91 -13.22 18.10 -25.49
C LEU A 91 -14.49 17.82 -24.68
N ILE A 92 -15.54 18.59 -24.91
CA ILE A 92 -16.83 18.47 -24.22
C ILE A 92 -17.90 18.13 -25.26
N SER A 93 -18.78 17.18 -24.92
CA SER A 93 -19.90 16.85 -25.80
C SER A 93 -20.91 18.00 -25.87
N HIS A 94 -21.53 18.19 -27.03
CA HIS A 94 -22.57 19.21 -27.19
C HIS A 94 -23.74 19.01 -26.21
N THR A 95 -24.05 17.77 -25.84
CA THR A 95 -25.11 17.45 -24.85
C THR A 95 -24.78 17.97 -23.46
N ASP A 96 -23.57 17.72 -22.96
CA ASP A 96 -23.15 18.21 -21.63
C ASP A 96 -23.15 19.74 -21.59
N LEU A 97 -22.75 20.35 -22.70
CA LEU A 97 -22.60 21.79 -22.81
C LEU A 97 -23.97 22.48 -22.89
N HIS A 98 -24.92 21.92 -23.65
CA HIS A 98 -26.30 22.38 -23.69
C HIS A 98 -27.00 22.17 -22.33
N GLU A 99 -26.81 21.03 -21.66
CA GLU A 99 -27.36 20.81 -20.31
C GLU A 99 -26.86 21.87 -19.33
N ALA A 100 -25.55 22.18 -19.38
CA ALA A 100 -24.93 23.17 -18.51
C ALA A 100 -25.49 24.59 -18.71
N ILE A 101 -25.97 24.92 -19.92
CA ILE A 101 -26.40 26.29 -20.27
C ILE A 101 -27.91 26.45 -20.55
N SER A 102 -28.68 25.36 -20.53
CA SER A 102 -30.13 25.31 -20.78
C SER A 102 -30.94 26.33 -19.97
N LEU A 103 -30.46 26.71 -18.78
CA LEU A 103 -31.09 27.69 -17.91
C LEU A 103 -31.06 29.13 -18.45
N TRP A 104 -30.25 29.44 -19.47
CA TRP A 104 -30.10 30.80 -20.01
C TRP A 104 -30.66 30.97 -21.43
N GLU A 105 -30.92 29.89 -22.16
CA GLU A 105 -31.53 29.97 -23.50
C GLU A 105 -33.00 30.43 -23.42
N GLY A 106 -33.42 31.24 -24.40
CA GLY A 106 -34.77 31.81 -24.46
C GLY A 106 -35.05 32.91 -23.43
N ARG A 107 -34.02 33.47 -22.78
CA ARG A 107 -34.16 34.49 -21.73
C ARG A 107 -33.53 35.82 -22.12
N CYS A 108 -33.94 36.87 -21.41
CA CYS A 108 -33.30 38.18 -21.52
C CYS A 108 -32.00 38.16 -20.68
N LEU A 109 -30.84 38.24 -21.33
CA LEU A 109 -29.54 38.20 -20.68
C LEU A 109 -28.88 39.59 -20.71
N GLY A 110 -28.47 40.10 -19.57
CA GLY A 110 -27.55 41.23 -19.46
C GLY A 110 -26.10 40.74 -19.39
N ILE A 111 -25.16 41.69 -19.22
CA ILE A 111 -23.72 41.39 -19.12
C ILE A 111 -23.43 40.44 -17.95
N ALA A 112 -24.11 40.63 -16.81
CA ALA A 112 -23.96 39.78 -15.64
C ALA A 112 -24.40 38.34 -15.91
N GLU A 113 -25.50 38.14 -16.64
CA GLU A 113 -25.98 36.81 -17.03
C GLU A 113 -25.06 36.15 -18.05
N ILE A 114 -24.57 36.89 -19.06
CA ILE A 114 -23.61 36.36 -20.03
C ILE A 114 -22.32 35.91 -19.33
N ASN A 115 -21.82 36.69 -18.37
CA ASN A 115 -20.68 36.29 -17.55
C ASN A 115 -20.95 35.02 -16.73
N LYS A 116 -22.19 34.79 -16.27
CA LYS A 116 -22.58 33.53 -15.62
C LYS A 116 -22.55 32.35 -16.60
N VAL A 117 -22.97 32.54 -17.86
CA VAL A 117 -22.87 31.52 -18.92
C VAL A 117 -21.40 31.16 -19.17
N LEU A 118 -20.54 32.15 -19.37
CA LEU A 118 -19.09 31.93 -19.57
C LEU A 118 -18.47 31.17 -18.38
N LYS A 119 -18.79 31.59 -17.13
CA LYS A 119 -18.34 30.88 -15.92
C LYS A 119 -18.86 29.45 -15.84
N ALA A 120 -20.10 29.18 -16.24
CA ALA A 120 -20.68 27.85 -16.24
C ALA A 120 -19.94 26.92 -17.22
N VAL A 121 -19.61 27.43 -18.42
CA VAL A 121 -18.83 26.70 -19.43
C VAL A 121 -17.42 26.42 -18.89
N THR A 122 -16.71 27.42 -18.38
CA THR A 122 -15.37 27.22 -17.79
C THR A 122 -15.41 26.21 -16.65
N LYS A 123 -16.42 26.28 -15.76
CA LYS A 123 -16.59 25.32 -14.66
C LYS A 123 -16.83 23.89 -15.15
N LEU A 124 -17.51 23.69 -16.27
CA LEU A 124 -17.70 22.37 -16.88
C LEU A 124 -16.36 21.77 -17.34
N TYR A 125 -15.50 22.56 -17.98
CA TYR A 125 -14.15 22.14 -18.36
C TYR A 125 -13.27 21.83 -17.14
N MET A 126 -13.27 22.71 -16.14
CA MET A 126 -12.52 22.51 -14.89
C MET A 126 -12.96 21.24 -14.17
N LYS A 127 -14.25 20.91 -14.16
CA LYS A 127 -14.78 19.66 -13.57
C LYS A 127 -14.20 18.43 -14.27
N ARG A 128 -13.86 18.52 -15.56
CA ARG A 128 -13.17 17.45 -16.33
C ARG A 128 -11.63 17.54 -16.26
N GLY A 129 -11.10 18.48 -15.48
CA GLY A 129 -9.67 18.67 -15.28
C GLY A 129 -8.99 19.53 -16.34
N TYR A 130 -9.71 20.11 -17.29
CA TYR A 130 -9.14 21.04 -18.26
C TYR A 130 -9.10 22.44 -17.65
N ILE A 131 -7.90 22.89 -17.30
CA ILE A 131 -7.69 24.15 -16.55
C ILE A 131 -7.20 25.30 -17.44
N ALA A 132 -6.57 25.00 -18.58
CA ALA A 132 -6.15 26.01 -19.54
C ALA A 132 -7.24 26.26 -20.59
N VAL A 133 -8.48 26.53 -20.16
CA VAL A 133 -9.60 26.76 -21.09
C VAL A 133 -10.18 28.14 -20.86
N ARG A 134 -10.37 28.89 -21.95
CA ARG A 134 -10.97 30.22 -21.89
C ARG A 134 -12.17 30.31 -22.83
N ALA A 135 -13.35 30.47 -22.25
CA ALA A 135 -14.54 30.89 -22.97
C ALA A 135 -14.60 32.42 -22.98
N TYR A 136 -14.77 33.02 -24.16
CA TYR A 136 -14.92 34.47 -24.29
C TYR A 136 -15.95 34.83 -25.35
N LEU A 137 -16.41 36.08 -25.26
CA LEU A 137 -17.37 36.65 -26.18
C LEU A 137 -16.63 37.47 -27.25
N PRO A 138 -16.57 37.02 -28.53
CA PRO A 138 -16.05 37.85 -29.60
C PRO A 138 -16.99 39.03 -29.88
N GLU A 139 -16.46 40.06 -30.54
CA GLU A 139 -17.29 41.15 -31.09
C GLU A 139 -18.31 40.57 -32.08
N GLN A 140 -19.59 40.88 -31.86
CA GLN A 140 -20.70 40.33 -32.62
C GLN A 140 -21.95 41.20 -32.48
N ASP A 141 -22.87 41.09 -33.44
CA ASP A 141 -24.20 41.69 -33.35
C ASP A 141 -25.18 40.71 -32.67
N LEU A 142 -25.82 41.16 -31.59
CA LEU A 142 -26.79 40.38 -30.81
C LEU A 142 -28.25 40.74 -31.15
N SER A 143 -28.50 41.63 -32.10
CA SER A 143 -29.84 42.09 -32.50
C SER A 143 -30.78 40.93 -32.90
N GLY A 144 -30.24 39.87 -33.51
CA GLY A 144 -30.98 38.66 -33.89
C GLY A 144 -31.31 37.71 -32.73
N GLY A 145 -30.73 37.93 -31.55
CA GLY A 145 -30.87 37.05 -30.38
C GLY A 145 -30.04 35.78 -30.44
N HIS A 146 -28.95 35.76 -31.22
CA HIS A 146 -28.01 34.64 -31.32
C HIS A 146 -26.70 35.00 -30.64
N LEU A 147 -26.35 34.27 -29.57
CA LEU A 147 -25.13 34.51 -28.80
C LEU A 147 -24.04 33.50 -29.20
N LYS A 148 -22.96 33.97 -29.80
CA LYS A 148 -21.80 33.15 -30.16
C LYS A 148 -20.71 33.25 -29.09
N ILE A 149 -20.33 32.13 -28.50
CA ILE A 149 -19.24 32.02 -27.53
C ILE A 149 -18.10 31.24 -28.15
N VAL A 150 -16.89 31.79 -28.10
CA VAL A 150 -15.68 31.11 -28.58
C VAL A 150 -14.96 30.52 -27.38
N VAL A 151 -14.62 29.23 -27.46
CA VAL A 151 -13.86 28.51 -26.46
C VAL A 151 -12.50 28.16 -27.03
N VAL A 152 -11.45 28.58 -26.33
CA VAL A 152 -10.07 28.20 -26.63
C VAL A 152 -9.67 27.10 -25.67
N GLU A 153 -9.56 25.89 -26.20
CA GLU A 153 -9.08 24.71 -25.47
C GLU A 153 -7.55 24.71 -25.50
N GLY A 154 -6.93 25.10 -24.39
CA GLY A 154 -5.49 25.25 -24.32
C GLY A 154 -4.75 23.92 -24.32
N VAL A 155 -3.56 23.96 -24.91
CA VAL A 155 -2.66 22.82 -25.09
C VAL A 155 -1.34 23.05 -24.35
N MET A 156 -0.72 21.96 -23.91
CA MET A 156 0.62 22.00 -23.33
C MET A 156 1.63 22.31 -24.44
N GLU A 157 2.27 23.47 -24.38
CA GLU A 157 3.29 23.91 -25.33
C GLU A 157 4.65 23.30 -24.99
N ASP A 158 5.07 23.38 -23.73
CA ASP A 158 6.37 22.87 -23.28
C ASP A 158 6.35 22.53 -21.78
N ILE A 159 7.36 21.80 -21.33
CA ILE A 159 7.64 21.53 -19.92
C ILE A 159 9.03 22.05 -19.61
N THR A 160 9.14 22.94 -18.63
CA THR A 160 10.41 23.52 -18.17
C THR A 160 10.77 23.02 -16.78
N LEU A 161 12.05 23.13 -16.44
CA LEU A 161 12.57 22.85 -15.11
C LEU A 161 13.22 24.12 -14.56
N ASP A 162 12.71 24.63 -13.43
CA ASP A 162 13.16 25.88 -12.81
C ASP A 162 13.27 27.06 -13.80
N GLY A 163 12.27 27.20 -14.69
CA GLY A 163 12.22 28.25 -15.72
C GLY A 163 13.15 28.05 -16.92
N HIS A 164 13.86 26.93 -17.00
CA HIS A 164 14.80 26.63 -18.08
C HIS A 164 14.35 25.41 -18.91
N LYS A 165 14.85 25.34 -20.16
CA LYS A 165 14.65 24.13 -20.97
C LYS A 165 15.30 22.95 -20.28
N VAL A 166 14.57 21.83 -20.24
CA VAL A 166 15.02 20.61 -19.57
C VAL A 166 16.34 20.14 -20.16
N GLU A 167 17.37 20.07 -19.31
CA GLU A 167 18.67 19.54 -19.70
C GLU A 167 18.56 18.06 -20.09
N ARG A 168 19.40 17.62 -21.04
CA ARG A 168 19.40 16.22 -21.52
C ARG A 168 19.57 15.19 -20.39
N ARG A 169 20.24 15.55 -19.29
CA ARG A 169 20.43 14.67 -18.12
C ARG A 169 19.14 14.43 -17.34
N LEU A 170 18.26 15.42 -17.25
CA LEU A 170 17.00 15.38 -16.48
C LEU A 170 15.79 15.06 -17.36
N GLN A 171 16.03 14.90 -18.67
CA GLN A 171 15.02 14.57 -19.64
C GLN A 171 14.31 13.25 -19.33
N GLY A 172 15.01 12.27 -18.76
CA GLY A 172 14.41 10.99 -18.34
C GLY A 172 13.38 11.17 -17.23
N GLU A 173 13.69 11.96 -16.19
CA GLU A 173 12.81 12.28 -15.07
C GLU A 173 11.52 12.97 -15.54
N ILE A 174 11.63 13.94 -16.44
CA ILE A 174 10.45 14.61 -17.02
C ILE A 174 9.67 13.68 -17.94
N THR A 175 10.35 12.88 -18.77
CA THR A 175 9.70 12.00 -19.75
C THR A 175 8.91 10.88 -19.08
N THR A 176 9.43 10.29 -18.00
CA THR A 176 8.71 9.23 -17.28
C THR A 176 7.61 9.77 -16.37
N ALA A 177 7.75 10.98 -15.81
CA ALA A 177 6.69 11.61 -15.04
C ALA A 177 5.53 12.11 -15.93
N PHE A 178 5.86 12.79 -17.03
CA PHE A 178 4.91 13.51 -17.89
C PHE A 178 4.91 13.01 -19.35
N PRO A 179 4.66 11.70 -19.60
CA PRO A 179 4.73 11.17 -20.95
C PRO A 179 3.63 11.74 -21.84
N ASN A 180 4.01 12.18 -23.04
CA ASN A 180 3.09 12.61 -24.11
C ASN A 180 2.14 13.77 -23.72
N LEU A 181 2.56 14.69 -22.83
CA LEU A 181 1.74 15.87 -22.51
C LEU A 181 1.88 16.98 -23.54
N ILE A 182 3.07 17.20 -24.10
CA ILE A 182 3.32 18.26 -25.09
C ILE A 182 2.42 18.05 -26.32
N GLY A 183 1.76 19.13 -26.75
CA GLY A 183 0.79 19.15 -27.85
C GLY A 183 -0.58 18.57 -27.52
N LYS A 184 -0.83 18.14 -26.27
CA LYS A 184 -2.15 17.66 -25.81
C LYS A 184 -2.89 18.73 -25.00
N PRO A 185 -4.22 18.65 -24.91
CA PRO A 185 -5.00 19.52 -24.03
C PRO A 185 -4.48 19.48 -22.59
N THR A 186 -4.27 20.66 -21.99
CA THR A 186 -3.71 20.79 -20.64
C THR A 186 -4.69 20.26 -19.60
N ASN A 187 -4.42 19.05 -19.10
CA ASN A 187 -5.26 18.37 -18.13
C ASN A 187 -4.55 18.26 -16.76
N LEU A 188 -5.17 18.86 -15.74
CA LEU A 188 -4.68 18.88 -14.36
C LEU A 188 -4.42 17.47 -13.80
N ARG A 189 -5.24 16.47 -14.14
CA ARG A 189 -5.09 15.10 -13.59
C ARG A 189 -3.82 14.42 -14.08
N GLN A 190 -3.44 14.69 -15.33
CA GLN A 190 -2.20 14.17 -15.89
C GLN A 190 -0.97 14.86 -15.29
N ILE A 191 -1.09 16.16 -15.01
CA ILE A 191 -0.05 16.94 -14.36
C ILE A 191 0.12 16.50 -12.89
N GLU A 192 -0.97 16.39 -12.12
CA GLU A 192 -0.99 15.84 -10.76
C GLU A 192 -0.39 14.43 -10.73
N GLN A 193 -0.68 13.60 -11.74
CA GLN A 193 -0.11 12.26 -11.85
C GLN A 193 1.40 12.29 -12.04
N GLY A 194 1.95 13.16 -12.91
CA GLY A 194 3.39 13.26 -13.06
C GLY A 194 4.09 13.81 -11.83
N LEU A 195 3.48 14.80 -11.16
CA LEU A 195 3.95 15.33 -9.89
C LEU A 195 4.03 14.26 -8.80
N ASP A 196 2.99 13.43 -8.70
CA ASP A 196 2.95 12.25 -7.83
C ASP A 196 4.12 11.28 -8.09
N GLN A 197 4.48 11.06 -9.36
CA GLN A 197 5.54 10.12 -9.71
C GLN A 197 6.92 10.59 -9.28
N ILE A 198 7.18 11.91 -9.35
CA ILE A 198 8.41 12.52 -8.85
C ILE A 198 8.42 12.47 -7.32
N ASN A 199 7.34 12.93 -6.67
CA ASN A 199 7.20 12.98 -5.20
C ASN A 199 7.09 11.60 -4.52
N ARG A 200 6.98 10.52 -5.29
CA ARG A 200 7.09 9.15 -4.81
C ARG A 200 8.49 8.86 -4.25
N LEU A 201 9.52 9.48 -4.84
CA LEU A 201 10.91 9.39 -4.40
C LEU A 201 11.08 10.15 -3.08
N PHE A 202 11.76 9.55 -2.10
CA PHE A 202 12.00 10.21 -0.81
C PHE A 202 13.00 11.37 -0.91
N SER A 203 13.82 11.38 -1.96
CA SER A 203 14.85 12.39 -2.22
C SER A 203 14.38 13.55 -3.09
N ARG A 204 13.10 13.57 -3.50
CA ARG A 204 12.53 14.60 -4.35
C ARG A 204 11.37 15.29 -3.65
N GLN A 205 11.35 16.61 -3.76
CA GLN A 205 10.18 17.41 -3.43
C GLN A 205 9.92 18.35 -4.60
N ALA A 206 8.91 18.00 -5.39
CA ALA A 206 8.54 18.71 -6.59
C ALA A 206 7.28 19.55 -6.37
N THR A 207 7.29 20.74 -6.97
CA THR A 207 6.15 21.65 -7.10
C THR A 207 6.02 22.08 -8.56
N ILE A 208 4.86 22.59 -8.94
CA ILE A 208 4.57 22.96 -10.32
C ILE A 208 3.89 24.32 -10.39
N ASN A 209 4.17 25.04 -11.47
CA ASN A 209 3.47 26.25 -11.87
C ASN A 209 3.01 26.10 -13.33
N LEU A 210 1.78 26.55 -13.63
CA LEU A 210 1.28 26.57 -14.99
C LEU A 210 1.28 28.02 -15.50
N GLY A 211 2.12 28.29 -16.49
CA GLY A 211 2.23 29.60 -17.14
C GLY A 211 1.60 29.64 -18.53
N ALA A 212 1.44 30.85 -19.07
CA ALA A 212 1.05 31.05 -20.47
C ALA A 212 2.22 30.72 -21.41
N GLY A 213 1.91 30.06 -22.52
CA GLY A 213 2.87 29.78 -23.60
C GLY A 213 3.04 30.94 -24.57
N SER A 214 3.90 30.73 -25.57
CA SER A 214 4.17 31.72 -26.62
C SER A 214 3.05 31.78 -27.66
N ASN A 215 2.36 30.67 -27.88
CA ASN A 215 1.25 30.59 -28.82
C ASN A 215 -0.09 30.87 -28.12
N SER A 216 -1.07 31.37 -28.89
CA SER A 216 -2.45 31.50 -28.38
C SER A 216 -2.99 30.13 -27.96
N GLY A 217 -3.46 30.01 -26.72
CA GLY A 217 -3.89 28.74 -26.13
C GLY A 217 -2.75 27.81 -25.69
N GLY A 218 -1.48 28.21 -25.85
CA GLY A 218 -0.35 27.46 -25.31
C GLY A 218 -0.22 27.63 -23.80
N SER A 219 0.19 26.56 -23.11
CA SER A 219 0.54 26.58 -21.67
C SER A 219 1.91 25.96 -21.45
N ILE A 220 2.71 26.52 -20.56
CA ILE A 220 4.02 25.96 -20.17
C ILE A 220 3.90 25.44 -18.74
N LEU A 221 4.23 24.17 -18.53
CA LEU A 221 4.32 23.57 -17.21
C LEU A 221 5.74 23.74 -16.69
N ASP A 222 5.92 24.53 -15.65
CA ASP A 222 7.21 24.74 -15.01
C ASP A 222 7.31 23.92 -13.74
N VAL A 223 8.25 22.98 -13.72
CA VAL A 223 8.47 22.03 -12.63
C VAL A 223 9.67 22.47 -11.81
N HIS A 224 9.48 22.63 -10.51
CA HIS A 224 10.58 22.91 -9.57
C HIS A 224 10.82 21.67 -8.74
N ILE A 225 12.07 21.21 -8.65
CA ILE A 225 12.42 19.97 -7.94
C ILE A 225 13.53 20.27 -6.93
N GLU A 226 13.19 20.22 -5.64
CA GLU A 226 14.19 20.21 -4.58
C GLU A 226 14.75 18.78 -4.43
N ILE A 227 16.07 18.66 -4.63
CA ILE A 227 16.78 17.38 -4.58
C ILE A 227 17.51 17.24 -3.24
N GLN A 228 17.11 16.23 -2.48
CA GLN A 228 17.80 15.79 -1.27
C GLN A 228 18.73 14.61 -1.57
N LYS A 229 19.34 14.03 -0.53
CA LYS A 229 20.22 12.87 -0.70
C LYS A 229 19.47 11.71 -1.38
N PRO A 230 19.97 11.17 -2.51
CA PRO A 230 19.28 10.13 -3.28
C PRO A 230 19.40 8.73 -2.68
N TRP A 231 19.91 8.62 -1.45
CA TRP A 231 20.08 7.37 -0.74
C TRP A 231 19.59 7.50 0.69
N LEU A 232 19.03 6.42 1.22
CA LEU A 232 18.57 6.30 2.60
C LEU A 232 19.06 4.97 3.17
N ILE A 233 19.79 5.02 4.29
CA ILE A 233 20.23 3.84 5.01
C ILE A 233 19.46 3.75 6.31
N THR A 234 18.81 2.61 6.55
CA THR A 234 18.13 2.34 7.82
C THR A 234 18.69 1.10 8.48
N LEU A 235 19.07 1.20 9.75
CA LEU A 235 19.43 0.08 10.59
C LEU A 235 18.35 -0.10 11.66
N SER A 236 17.71 -1.26 11.70
CA SER A 236 16.65 -1.55 12.67
C SER A 236 16.90 -2.86 13.40
N SER A 237 16.42 -2.96 14.64
CA SER A 237 16.36 -4.21 15.38
C SER A 237 15.07 -4.31 16.16
N ASP A 238 14.52 -5.52 16.21
CA ASP A 238 13.32 -5.84 16.94
C ASP A 238 13.39 -7.22 17.58
N ASN A 239 12.37 -7.55 18.37
CA ASN A 239 12.20 -8.87 19.00
C ASN A 239 10.94 -9.61 18.48
N LEU A 240 10.57 -9.38 17.21
CA LEU A 240 9.37 -9.93 16.58
C LEU A 240 9.60 -11.32 15.94
N GLY A 241 10.84 -11.82 15.95
CA GLY A 241 11.16 -13.14 15.43
C GLY A 241 10.55 -14.29 16.25
N ALA A 242 10.47 -15.47 15.65
CA ALA A 242 9.92 -16.66 16.31
C ALA A 242 10.96 -17.33 17.24
N LYS A 243 10.48 -18.13 18.20
CA LYS A 243 11.40 -18.78 19.17
C LYS A 243 12.36 -19.76 18.50
N ALA A 244 11.87 -20.52 17.54
CA ALA A 244 12.63 -21.57 16.86
C ALA A 244 13.75 -21.00 15.97
N THR A 245 13.50 -19.83 15.39
CA THR A 245 14.31 -19.22 14.32
C THR A 245 15.02 -17.93 14.75
N GLY A 246 14.96 -17.60 16.04
CA GLY A 246 15.61 -16.43 16.64
C GLY A 246 14.66 -15.26 16.85
N ILE A 247 14.50 -14.87 18.12
CA ILE A 247 13.59 -13.81 18.56
C ILE A 247 14.07 -12.43 18.10
N TYR A 248 15.36 -12.15 18.31
CA TYR A 248 15.95 -10.86 17.96
C TYR A 248 16.29 -10.84 16.49
N GLN A 249 15.77 -9.84 15.78
CA GLN A 249 16.02 -9.65 14.36
C GLN A 249 16.69 -8.28 14.18
N THR A 250 17.67 -8.21 13.28
CA THR A 250 18.26 -6.94 12.86
C THR A 250 18.20 -6.87 11.36
N ARG A 251 17.82 -5.71 10.85
CA ARG A 251 17.64 -5.43 9.43
C ARG A 251 18.42 -4.18 9.05
N LEU A 252 19.25 -4.33 8.03
CA LEU A 252 19.87 -3.23 7.29
C LEU A 252 19.09 -3.04 5.99
N SER A 253 18.60 -1.84 5.73
CA SER A 253 17.95 -1.48 4.46
C SER A 253 18.69 -0.33 3.80
N LEU A 254 18.89 -0.44 2.49
CA LEU A 254 19.49 0.54 1.60
C LEU A 254 18.44 0.89 0.54
N SER A 255 18.07 2.16 0.43
CA SER A 255 17.16 2.63 -0.62
C SER A 255 17.85 3.69 -1.45
N PHE A 256 17.63 3.63 -2.77
CA PHE A 256 18.18 4.57 -3.74
C PHE A 256 17.08 5.07 -4.64
N ASP A 257 17.03 6.38 -4.83
CA ASP A 257 16.12 7.03 -5.76
C ASP A 257 16.89 7.50 -7.01
N ASP A 258 16.24 7.34 -8.16
CA ASP A 258 16.65 7.88 -9.46
C ASP A 258 18.08 7.48 -9.88
N LEU A 259 18.44 6.20 -9.74
CA LEU A 259 19.76 5.71 -10.14
C LEU A 259 19.97 5.77 -11.65
N LEU A 260 18.88 5.61 -12.42
CA LEU A 260 18.90 5.59 -13.88
C LEU A 260 18.48 6.95 -14.50
N GLY A 261 18.11 7.94 -13.68
CA GLY A 261 17.66 9.26 -14.14
C GLY A 261 16.25 9.24 -14.77
N ILE A 262 15.40 8.28 -14.38
CA ILE A 262 14.08 8.03 -14.98
C ILE A 262 12.98 7.84 -13.91
N ASN A 263 13.13 8.44 -12.73
CA ASN A 263 12.23 8.29 -11.57
C ASN A 263 12.17 6.86 -11.02
N ASP A 264 13.22 6.06 -11.20
CA ASP A 264 13.29 4.72 -10.64
C ASP A 264 13.53 4.73 -9.13
N GLN A 265 13.03 3.72 -8.42
CA GLN A 265 13.30 3.55 -6.99
C GLN A 265 13.71 2.12 -6.70
N TRP A 266 14.82 1.98 -5.97
CA TRP A 266 15.43 0.71 -5.59
C TRP A 266 15.44 0.60 -4.07
N SER A 267 15.12 -0.58 -3.55
CA SER A 267 15.28 -0.89 -2.14
C SER A 267 15.85 -2.29 -1.97
N PHE A 268 16.85 -2.42 -1.12
CA PHE A 268 17.48 -3.67 -0.73
C PHE A 268 17.47 -3.77 0.78
N SER A 269 17.09 -4.91 1.33
CA SER A 269 17.17 -5.13 2.77
C SER A 269 17.69 -6.52 3.10
N TYR A 270 18.65 -6.58 4.01
CA TYR A 270 19.12 -7.83 4.61
C TYR A 270 18.67 -7.86 6.07
N GLN A 271 17.91 -8.89 6.43
CA GLN A 271 17.49 -9.17 7.79
C GLN A 271 18.08 -10.50 8.25
N ARG A 272 18.56 -10.56 9.50
CA ARG A 272 18.99 -11.81 10.13
C ARG A 272 18.61 -11.88 11.60
N SER A 273 18.52 -13.12 12.11
CA SER A 273 18.40 -13.39 13.54
C SER A 273 19.72 -13.12 14.29
N MET A 274 19.62 -12.64 15.52
CA MET A 274 20.74 -12.38 16.43
C MET A 274 20.80 -13.37 17.60
N ASP A 275 22.02 -13.62 18.11
CA ASP A 275 22.28 -14.59 19.19
C ASP A 275 22.12 -13.89 20.55
N GLY A 276 21.15 -14.31 21.36
CA GLY A 276 20.98 -13.86 22.74
C GLY A 276 20.45 -12.43 22.95
N GLY A 277 20.60 -11.50 22.00
CA GLY A 277 20.16 -10.11 22.14
C GLY A 277 20.19 -9.28 20.84
N PRO A 278 19.62 -8.06 20.84
CA PRO A 278 19.66 -7.15 19.70
C PRO A 278 21.10 -6.73 19.39
N TYR A 279 21.44 -6.63 18.10
CA TYR A 279 22.79 -6.27 17.61
C TYR A 279 23.95 -7.15 18.10
N HIS A 280 23.66 -8.32 18.68
CA HIS A 280 24.70 -9.24 19.16
C HIS A 280 25.11 -10.23 18.05
N PHE A 281 26.15 -9.84 17.29
CA PHE A 281 26.70 -10.63 16.21
C PHE A 281 27.64 -11.71 16.76
N SER A 282 27.28 -12.97 16.52
CA SER A 282 28.04 -14.15 16.94
C SER A 282 28.66 -14.86 15.71
N HIS A 283 29.74 -15.60 15.92
CA HIS A 283 30.31 -16.50 14.89
C HIS A 283 29.40 -17.71 14.59
N LYS A 284 28.40 -17.98 15.45
CA LYS A 284 27.39 -19.00 15.17
C LYS A 284 26.56 -18.62 13.95
N ARG A 285 26.18 -19.64 13.18
CA ARG A 285 25.26 -19.47 12.05
C ARG A 285 23.93 -18.88 12.56
N PRO A 286 23.40 -17.82 11.93
CA PRO A 286 22.07 -17.31 12.27
C PRO A 286 20.99 -18.37 12.01
N ASN A 287 19.96 -18.35 12.84
CA ASN A 287 18.81 -19.23 12.71
C ASN A 287 17.90 -18.81 11.54
N SER A 288 17.86 -17.53 11.17
CA SER A 288 17.13 -17.06 9.99
C SER A 288 17.85 -15.93 9.28
N ASP A 289 17.84 -15.97 7.95
CA ASP A 289 18.28 -14.88 7.06
C ASP A 289 17.20 -14.58 6.03
N THR A 290 17.06 -13.32 5.65
CA THR A 290 16.15 -12.86 4.61
C THR A 290 16.79 -11.72 3.83
N LEU A 291 16.82 -11.85 2.51
CA LEU A 291 17.22 -10.81 1.59
C LEU A 291 16.00 -10.41 0.75
N THR A 292 15.68 -9.13 0.78
CA THR A 292 14.61 -8.54 -0.04
C THR A 292 15.21 -7.51 -0.98
N GLY A 293 14.77 -7.50 -2.24
CA GLY A 293 15.04 -6.46 -3.21
C GLY A 293 13.76 -6.03 -3.89
N SER A 294 13.58 -4.74 -4.14
CA SER A 294 12.45 -4.21 -4.91
C SER A 294 12.90 -3.10 -5.85
N PHE A 295 12.31 -3.07 -7.03
CA PHE A 295 12.50 -2.03 -8.04
C PHE A 295 11.16 -1.52 -8.53
N SER A 296 11.05 -0.23 -8.82
CA SER A 296 9.87 0.38 -9.42
C SER A 296 10.22 1.52 -10.37
N LEU A 297 9.53 1.58 -11.51
CA LEU A 297 9.70 2.56 -12.57
C LEU A 297 8.32 3.08 -13.02
N PRO A 298 8.05 4.39 -12.90
CA PRO A 298 6.83 4.99 -13.40
C PRO A 298 6.92 5.35 -14.89
N TYR A 299 5.77 5.42 -15.55
CA TYR A 299 5.58 6.03 -16.88
C TYR A 299 4.18 6.65 -16.94
N GLY A 300 4.05 7.89 -16.48
CA GLY A 300 2.79 8.61 -16.32
C GLY A 300 1.82 7.89 -15.40
N THR A 301 0.71 7.40 -15.97
CA THR A 301 -0.33 6.64 -15.23
C THR A 301 0.06 5.19 -14.95
N TRP A 302 1.10 4.69 -15.59
CA TRP A 302 1.61 3.33 -15.38
C TRP A 302 2.76 3.32 -14.38
N THR A 303 2.89 2.23 -13.65
CA THR A 303 4.08 1.94 -12.83
C THR A 303 4.36 0.46 -12.89
N THR A 304 5.59 0.11 -13.26
CA THR A 304 6.06 -1.28 -13.31
C THR A 304 7.04 -1.52 -12.20
N GLY A 305 7.10 -2.73 -11.68
CA GLY A 305 8.10 -3.07 -10.70
C GLY A 305 8.33 -4.56 -10.56
N PHE A 306 9.28 -4.88 -9.68
CA PHE A 306 9.73 -6.22 -9.43
C PHE A 306 10.13 -6.35 -7.97
N ASP A 307 9.56 -7.34 -7.28
CA ASP A 307 9.89 -7.67 -5.91
C ASP A 307 10.54 -9.07 -5.85
N GLY A 308 11.67 -9.18 -5.17
CA GLY A 308 12.40 -10.42 -4.95
C GLY A 308 12.64 -10.65 -3.46
N THR A 309 12.32 -11.83 -2.96
CA THR A 309 12.62 -12.21 -1.56
C THR A 309 13.23 -13.59 -1.52
N TRP A 310 14.40 -13.70 -0.93
CA TRP A 310 15.05 -14.96 -0.59
C TRP A 310 15.12 -15.09 0.93
N SER A 311 14.84 -16.27 1.47
CA SER A 311 15.01 -16.52 2.89
C SER A 311 15.45 -17.95 3.17
N GLN A 312 16.16 -18.12 4.28
CA GLN A 312 16.53 -19.42 4.81
C GLN A 312 16.30 -19.45 6.32
N TYR A 313 16.00 -20.63 6.84
CA TYR A 313 15.91 -20.85 8.28
C TYR A 313 16.51 -22.20 8.69
N HIS A 314 16.93 -22.24 9.95
CA HIS A 314 17.40 -23.42 10.65
C HIS A 314 16.85 -23.35 12.07
N SER A 315 16.30 -24.45 12.56
CA SER A 315 15.82 -24.55 13.92
C SER A 315 16.07 -25.94 14.47
N SER A 316 16.24 -26.02 15.79
CA SER A 316 16.32 -27.26 16.55
C SER A 316 15.14 -27.34 17.50
N VAL A 317 14.40 -28.44 17.45
CA VAL A 317 13.30 -28.73 18.36
C VAL A 317 13.69 -29.89 19.24
N LYS A 318 13.54 -29.76 20.57
CA LYS A 318 13.78 -30.88 21.47
C LYS A 318 12.80 -32.02 21.19
N GLY A 319 13.30 -33.12 20.66
CA GLY A 319 12.55 -34.36 20.58
C GLY A 319 12.66 -35.17 21.87
N ILE A 320 11.99 -36.32 21.90
CA ILE A 320 11.98 -37.22 23.06
C ILE A 320 13.37 -37.84 23.29
N PHE A 321 14.07 -38.17 22.21
CA PHE A 321 15.37 -38.87 22.25
C PHE A 321 16.53 -38.00 21.76
N SER A 322 16.27 -37.11 20.80
CA SER A 322 17.26 -36.21 20.23
C SER A 322 16.59 -34.95 19.70
N ASP A 323 17.40 -33.93 19.49
CA ASP A 323 16.98 -32.71 18.83
C ASP A 323 16.60 -32.99 17.37
N ILE A 324 15.39 -32.57 16.98
CA ILE A 324 14.88 -32.61 15.62
C ILE A 324 15.31 -31.32 14.92
N MET A 325 16.27 -31.45 14.02
CA MET A 325 16.74 -30.34 13.19
C MET A 325 15.81 -30.14 12.01
N THR A 326 15.36 -28.91 11.80
CA THR A 326 14.59 -28.52 10.61
C THR A 326 15.26 -27.36 9.91
N ALA A 327 15.22 -27.36 8.59
CA ALA A 327 15.75 -26.27 7.78
C ALA A 327 14.83 -26.01 6.59
N GLY A 328 14.89 -24.80 6.05
CA GLY A 328 14.16 -24.49 4.83
C GLY A 328 14.76 -23.32 4.07
N LYS A 329 14.49 -23.30 2.77
CA LYS A 329 14.90 -22.25 1.84
C LYS A 329 13.69 -21.85 1.02
N SER A 330 13.53 -20.55 0.79
CA SER A 330 12.47 -20.04 -0.07
C SER A 330 12.95 -18.89 -0.93
N LEU A 331 12.39 -18.79 -2.13
CA LEU A 331 12.59 -17.72 -3.09
C LEU A 331 11.24 -17.31 -3.66
N SER A 332 10.96 -16.02 -3.70
CA SER A 332 9.75 -15.44 -4.26
C SER A 332 10.13 -14.31 -5.20
N LEU A 333 9.68 -14.39 -6.45
CA LEU A 333 9.89 -13.37 -7.49
C LEU A 333 8.53 -12.88 -7.98
N THR A 334 8.31 -11.58 -7.95
CA THR A 334 7.01 -10.96 -8.23
C THR A 334 7.18 -9.73 -9.12
N PRO A 335 7.25 -9.90 -10.46
CA PRO A 335 6.96 -8.80 -11.38
C PRO A 335 5.51 -8.31 -11.23
N TRP A 336 5.32 -7.00 -11.38
CA TRP A 336 4.01 -6.38 -11.32
C TRP A 336 3.91 -5.13 -12.21
N ILE A 337 2.68 -4.82 -12.61
CA ILE A 337 2.32 -3.62 -13.35
C ILE A 337 1.06 -3.01 -12.76
N SER A 338 1.07 -1.70 -12.55
CA SER A 338 -0.02 -0.95 -11.97
C SER A 338 -0.42 0.22 -12.86
N ARG A 339 -1.71 0.54 -12.89
CA ARG A 339 -2.25 1.67 -13.65
C ARG A 339 -3.28 2.44 -12.83
N VAL A 340 -3.12 3.76 -12.74
CA VAL A 340 -4.16 4.65 -12.23
C VAL A 340 -5.28 4.76 -13.27
N ILE A 341 -6.49 4.36 -12.89
CA ILE A 341 -7.66 4.33 -13.78
C ILE A 341 -8.59 5.52 -13.55
N ASP A 342 -8.61 6.06 -12.34
CA ASP A 342 -9.46 7.19 -11.96
C ASP A 342 -8.80 8.01 -10.84
N ARG A 343 -9.01 9.32 -10.87
CA ARG A 343 -8.44 10.28 -9.92
C ARG A 343 -9.21 11.59 -9.91
N ASP A 344 -9.39 12.12 -8.71
CA ASP A 344 -9.86 13.49 -8.47
C ASP A 344 -8.99 14.20 -7.41
N GLN A 345 -9.48 15.32 -6.86
CA GLN A 345 -8.75 16.13 -5.85
C GLN A 345 -8.60 15.40 -4.50
N GLU A 346 -9.49 14.48 -4.19
CA GLU A 346 -9.57 13.79 -2.89
C GLU A 346 -9.26 12.30 -3.01
N GLY A 347 -9.41 11.70 -4.19
CA GLY A 347 -9.47 10.26 -4.43
C GLY A 347 -8.55 9.79 -5.56
N LYS A 348 -8.11 8.53 -5.45
CA LYS A 348 -7.30 7.83 -6.46
C LYS A 348 -7.69 6.36 -6.49
N THR A 349 -7.91 5.83 -7.69
CA THR A 349 -8.24 4.42 -7.93
C THR A 349 -7.25 3.85 -8.93
N TRP A 350 -6.66 2.71 -8.60
CA TRP A 350 -5.71 2.03 -9.48
C TRP A 350 -5.90 0.53 -9.46
N VAL A 351 -5.44 -0.10 -10.53
CA VAL A 351 -5.47 -1.56 -10.69
C VAL A 351 -4.05 -2.08 -10.83
N THR A 352 -3.78 -3.25 -10.26
CA THR A 352 -2.45 -3.88 -10.30
C THR A 352 -2.56 -5.34 -10.72
N GLY A 353 -1.75 -5.74 -11.70
CA GLY A 353 -1.53 -7.13 -12.06
C GLY A 353 -0.19 -7.61 -11.53
N ARG A 354 -0.16 -8.77 -10.86
CA ARG A 354 1.06 -9.39 -10.33
C ARG A 354 1.16 -10.85 -10.79
N LEU A 355 2.39 -11.30 -11.02
CA LEU A 355 2.67 -12.72 -11.20
C LEU A 355 3.76 -13.12 -10.20
N THR A 356 3.38 -13.88 -9.17
CA THR A 356 4.30 -14.35 -8.14
C THR A 356 4.72 -15.78 -8.43
N TRP A 357 6.02 -16.00 -8.63
CA TRP A 357 6.62 -17.33 -8.67
C TRP A 357 7.34 -17.58 -7.34
N LYS A 358 6.94 -18.65 -6.64
CA LYS A 358 7.51 -19.06 -5.35
C LYS A 358 8.16 -20.41 -5.47
N TYR A 359 9.27 -20.58 -4.78
CA TYR A 359 10.00 -21.82 -4.57
C TYR A 359 10.19 -22.03 -3.08
N SER A 360 9.95 -23.24 -2.58
CA SER A 360 10.24 -23.62 -1.20
C SER A 360 10.80 -25.04 -1.16
N ASP A 361 11.88 -25.22 -0.41
CA ASP A 361 12.39 -26.52 0.02
C ASP A 361 12.46 -26.56 1.54
N ASN A 362 11.99 -27.66 2.12
CA ASN A 362 12.04 -27.89 3.55
C ASN A 362 12.66 -29.25 3.85
N PHE A 363 13.44 -29.29 4.92
CA PHE A 363 14.23 -30.42 5.35
C PHE A 363 13.97 -30.74 6.82
N ILE A 364 13.90 -32.02 7.15
CA ILE A 364 13.85 -32.55 8.51
C ILE A 364 14.99 -33.55 8.66
N MET A 365 15.84 -33.35 9.67
CA MET A 365 17.04 -34.17 9.90
C MET A 365 17.90 -34.33 8.65
N GLY A 366 18.02 -33.26 7.86
CA GLY A 366 18.76 -33.24 6.59
C GLY A 366 18.04 -33.88 5.39
N SER A 367 16.91 -34.57 5.60
CA SER A 367 16.12 -35.18 4.54
C SER A 367 15.08 -34.21 4.00
N ARG A 368 14.98 -34.10 2.66
CA ARG A 368 13.98 -33.25 2.00
C ARG A 368 12.57 -33.79 2.22
N VAL A 369 11.61 -32.89 2.46
CA VAL A 369 10.21 -33.24 2.65
C VAL A 369 9.38 -32.79 1.46
N ASP A 370 9.10 -33.70 0.53
CA ASP A 370 8.47 -33.41 -0.76
C ASP A 370 7.09 -32.77 -0.63
N VAL A 371 6.26 -33.25 0.31
CA VAL A 371 4.89 -32.71 0.55
C VAL A 371 4.86 -31.23 0.96
N SER A 372 6.00 -30.63 1.28
CA SER A 372 6.13 -29.20 1.59
C SER A 372 7.08 -28.46 0.67
N SER A 373 7.81 -29.18 -0.16
CA SER A 373 8.89 -28.63 -0.97
C SER A 373 8.41 -28.53 -2.41
N ARG A 374 7.97 -27.34 -2.80
CA ARG A 374 7.18 -27.11 -4.02
C ARG A 374 7.47 -25.77 -4.66
N LYS A 375 7.03 -25.65 -5.91
CA LYS A 375 6.95 -24.40 -6.67
C LYS A 375 5.49 -23.98 -6.80
N LEU A 376 5.20 -22.70 -6.69
CA LEU A 376 3.87 -22.13 -6.94
C LEU A 376 3.99 -20.97 -7.91
N ALA A 377 3.04 -20.84 -8.83
CA ALA A 377 2.85 -19.65 -9.65
C ALA A 377 1.46 -19.08 -9.37
N ILE A 378 1.37 -17.81 -9.02
CA ILE A 378 0.13 -17.16 -8.59
C ILE A 378 -0.04 -15.88 -9.40
N ALA A 379 -1.12 -15.78 -10.17
CA ALA A 379 -1.55 -14.53 -10.77
C ALA A 379 -2.49 -13.79 -9.82
N THR A 380 -2.21 -12.52 -9.56
CA THR A 380 -3.02 -11.67 -8.69
C THR A 380 -3.48 -10.45 -9.45
N PHE A 381 -4.79 -10.17 -9.41
CA PHE A 381 -5.40 -8.94 -9.88
C PHE A 381 -5.92 -8.14 -8.68
N GLU A 382 -5.47 -6.90 -8.56
CA GLU A 382 -5.75 -6.03 -7.42
C GLU A 382 -6.49 -4.78 -7.88
N LEU A 383 -7.49 -4.36 -7.10
CA LEU A 383 -8.16 -3.08 -7.19
C LEU A 383 -7.92 -2.34 -5.87
N ASP A 384 -7.35 -1.15 -5.97
CA ASP A 384 -7.04 -0.30 -4.84
C ASP A 384 -7.72 1.06 -4.99
N HIS A 385 -8.18 1.61 -3.87
CA HIS A 385 -8.77 2.94 -3.80
C HIS A 385 -8.30 3.65 -2.54
N SER A 386 -7.96 4.93 -2.66
CA SER A 386 -7.61 5.78 -1.52
C SER A 386 -8.33 7.11 -1.65
N ARG A 387 -8.93 7.63 -0.58
CA ARG A 387 -9.56 8.96 -0.59
C ARG A 387 -9.56 9.66 0.76
N LYS A 388 -9.55 10.99 0.72
CA LYS A 388 -9.87 11.81 1.88
C LYS A 388 -11.35 11.63 2.23
N TRP A 389 -11.65 11.41 3.52
CA TRP A 389 -13.00 11.23 4.03
C TRP A 389 -13.10 11.58 5.51
N LEU A 390 -14.02 12.49 5.87
CA LEU A 390 -14.29 12.94 7.25
C LEU A 390 -13.05 13.45 8.02
N GLY A 391 -12.13 14.14 7.33
CA GLY A 391 -10.88 14.64 7.90
C GLY A 391 -9.83 13.55 8.17
N GLY A 392 -10.00 12.36 7.59
CA GLY A 392 -9.01 11.30 7.56
C GLY A 392 -8.80 10.78 6.13
N GLU A 393 -7.98 9.74 6.00
CA GLU A 393 -7.71 9.04 4.74
C GLU A 393 -8.26 7.61 4.84
N LEU A 394 -9.16 7.27 3.92
CA LEU A 394 -9.72 5.93 3.73
C LEU A 394 -8.95 5.22 2.61
N SER A 395 -8.59 3.95 2.84
CA SER A 395 -7.95 3.08 1.87
C SER A 395 -8.68 1.75 1.78
N ALA A 396 -8.94 1.27 0.58
CA ALA A 396 -9.60 0.01 0.29
C ALA A 396 -8.77 -0.77 -0.72
N HIS A 397 -8.68 -2.09 -0.51
CA HIS A 397 -7.95 -3.01 -1.37
C HIS A 397 -8.75 -4.29 -1.52
N ILE A 398 -8.84 -4.79 -2.75
CA ILE A 398 -9.42 -6.09 -3.09
C ILE A 398 -8.43 -6.78 -4.03
N GLY A 399 -8.08 -8.03 -3.74
CA GLY A 399 -7.17 -8.84 -4.53
C GLY A 399 -7.76 -10.20 -4.85
N PHE A 400 -7.82 -10.56 -6.13
CA PHE A 400 -8.18 -11.89 -6.60
C PHE A 400 -6.90 -12.65 -6.99
N HIS A 401 -6.70 -13.81 -6.39
CA HIS A 401 -5.52 -14.65 -6.56
C HIS A 401 -5.93 -15.96 -7.23
N LYS A 402 -5.22 -16.33 -8.29
CA LYS A 402 -5.38 -17.60 -8.99
C LYS A 402 -4.05 -18.32 -9.09
N GLY A 403 -3.97 -19.51 -8.51
CA GLY A 403 -2.85 -20.41 -8.71
C GLY A 403 -2.82 -20.98 -10.13
N LEU A 404 -1.63 -21.10 -10.70
CA LEU A 404 -1.37 -21.51 -12.07
C LEU A 404 -0.37 -22.68 -12.10
N ALA A 405 -0.52 -23.57 -13.09
CA ALA A 405 0.43 -24.66 -13.38
C ALA A 405 1.38 -24.25 -14.51
N ILE A 406 2.13 -23.16 -14.32
CA ILE A 406 3.11 -22.64 -15.29
C ILE A 406 4.50 -22.58 -14.67
N LEU A 407 5.55 -22.51 -15.49
CA LEU A 407 6.94 -22.33 -15.03
C LEU A 407 7.39 -23.43 -14.04
N GLY A 408 6.92 -24.66 -14.25
CA GLY A 408 7.18 -25.81 -13.37
C GLY A 408 6.59 -25.68 -11.96
N ALA A 409 5.54 -24.85 -11.80
CA ALA A 409 4.74 -24.82 -10.59
C ALA A 409 3.97 -26.14 -10.41
N TYR A 410 3.65 -26.44 -9.16
CA TYR A 410 2.85 -27.58 -8.73
C TYR A 410 1.58 -27.72 -9.57
N ASP A 411 1.35 -28.88 -10.20
CA ASP A 411 0.13 -29.17 -10.95
C ASP A 411 -0.74 -30.17 -10.15
N ASP A 412 -1.96 -29.75 -9.82
CA ASP A 412 -2.93 -30.56 -9.09
C ASP A 412 -3.32 -31.84 -9.86
N LYS A 413 -3.16 -31.85 -11.20
CA LYS A 413 -3.48 -33.01 -12.05
C LYS A 413 -2.43 -34.11 -12.02
N GLU A 414 -1.18 -33.78 -11.72
CA GLU A 414 -0.08 -34.75 -11.68
C GLU A 414 -0.07 -35.57 -10.38
N GLN A 415 -1.03 -35.32 -9.48
CA GLN A 415 -1.05 -35.90 -8.15
C GLN A 415 -1.98 -37.11 -8.08
N GLU A 416 -1.41 -38.30 -8.27
CA GLU A 416 -2.14 -39.59 -8.31
C GLU A 416 -2.94 -39.91 -7.03
N ASN A 417 -2.53 -39.39 -5.86
CA ASN A 417 -3.16 -39.65 -4.56
C ASN A 417 -3.85 -38.42 -3.94
N ALA A 418 -4.24 -37.44 -4.75
CA ALA A 418 -4.95 -36.26 -4.23
C ALA A 418 -6.37 -36.62 -3.75
N THR A 419 -6.66 -36.34 -2.48
CA THR A 419 -8.01 -36.44 -1.94
C THR A 419 -8.80 -35.16 -2.24
N LYS A 420 -10.12 -35.20 -2.10
CA LYS A 420 -11.00 -34.02 -2.29
C LYS A 420 -10.57 -32.79 -1.49
N ASN A 421 -9.95 -32.99 -0.33
CA ASN A 421 -9.53 -31.92 0.56
C ASN A 421 -8.01 -31.67 0.54
N SER A 422 -7.26 -32.32 -0.36
CA SER A 422 -5.84 -32.03 -0.51
C SER A 422 -5.63 -30.55 -0.86
N PRO A 423 -4.62 -29.88 -0.28
CA PRO A 423 -4.30 -28.51 -0.65
C PRO A 423 -3.99 -28.38 -2.14
N LYS A 424 -4.52 -27.32 -2.76
CA LYS A 424 -4.42 -27.09 -4.20
C LYS A 424 -3.37 -26.05 -4.55
N GLY A 425 -2.60 -26.31 -5.59
CA GLY A 425 -1.74 -25.35 -6.29
C GLY A 425 -2.52 -24.41 -7.19
N GLN A 426 -3.58 -24.87 -7.85
CA GLN A 426 -4.44 -24.05 -8.73
C GLN A 426 -5.64 -23.44 -7.99
N PHE A 427 -5.44 -23.05 -6.73
CA PHE A 427 -6.48 -22.48 -5.87
C PHE A 427 -7.01 -21.14 -6.38
N SER A 428 -8.22 -20.78 -5.94
CA SER A 428 -8.76 -19.43 -6.05
C SER A 428 -8.90 -18.79 -4.67
N LYS A 429 -8.48 -17.53 -4.52
CA LYS A 429 -8.51 -16.81 -3.24
C LYS A 429 -8.88 -15.35 -3.46
N LEU A 430 -9.71 -14.79 -2.58
CA LEU A 430 -10.01 -13.38 -2.48
C LEU A 430 -9.37 -12.81 -1.20
N SER A 431 -8.62 -11.74 -1.30
CA SER A 431 -8.14 -10.95 -0.17
C SER A 431 -8.77 -9.57 -0.20
N PHE A 432 -9.06 -8.99 0.97
CA PHE A 432 -9.56 -7.62 1.05
C PHE A 432 -9.01 -6.93 2.29
N SER A 433 -8.85 -5.61 2.22
CA SER A 433 -8.57 -4.79 3.38
C SER A 433 -9.17 -3.39 3.26
N LEU A 434 -9.63 -2.86 4.39
CA LEU A 434 -10.16 -1.51 4.55
C LEU A 434 -9.40 -0.83 5.70
N GLY A 435 -8.66 0.23 5.40
CA GLY A 435 -7.89 1.01 6.36
C GLY A 435 -8.43 2.43 6.47
N TYR A 436 -8.45 3.00 7.68
CA TYR A 436 -8.81 4.41 7.89
C TYR A 436 -7.89 5.05 8.94
N VAL A 437 -7.29 6.18 8.58
CA VAL A 437 -6.42 6.96 9.46
C VAL A 437 -6.99 8.36 9.62
N ARG A 438 -7.26 8.77 10.87
CA ARG A 438 -7.84 10.08 11.16
C ARG A 438 -7.07 10.79 12.27
N PRO A 439 -6.36 11.89 11.98
CA PRO A 439 -5.93 12.83 13.00
C PRO A 439 -7.13 13.68 13.46
N PHE A 440 -7.24 13.94 14.77
CA PHE A 440 -8.25 14.84 15.31
C PHE A 440 -7.76 15.48 16.61
N SER A 441 -8.26 16.68 16.92
CA SER A 441 -7.92 17.39 18.14
C SER A 441 -9.10 17.40 19.10
N LEU A 442 -8.83 17.14 20.38
CA LEU A 442 -9.79 17.27 21.47
C LEU A 442 -9.19 18.20 22.51
N LYS A 443 -9.73 19.43 22.60
CA LYS A 443 -9.15 20.53 23.40
C LYS A 443 -7.69 20.77 22.96
N GLN A 444 -6.74 20.81 23.91
CA GLN A 444 -5.32 20.99 23.61
C GLN A 444 -4.59 19.72 23.13
N TYR A 445 -5.27 18.57 23.06
CA TYR A 445 -4.63 17.29 22.77
C TYR A 445 -4.91 16.83 21.34
N ASN A 446 -3.86 16.44 20.62
CA ASN A 446 -3.95 15.89 19.29
C ASN A 446 -3.92 14.37 19.35
N PHE A 447 -4.85 13.71 18.68
CA PHE A 447 -4.97 12.27 18.61
C PHE A 447 -4.87 11.80 17.17
N ARG A 448 -4.46 10.54 17.00
CA ARG A 448 -4.53 9.81 15.74
C ARG A 448 -5.21 8.48 15.98
N TYR A 449 -6.30 8.24 15.25
CA TYR A 449 -6.96 6.95 15.22
C TYR A 449 -6.59 6.22 13.94
N ASN A 450 -6.16 4.97 14.07
CA ASN A 450 -5.80 4.08 12.97
C ASN A 450 -6.61 2.79 13.10
N THR A 451 -7.29 2.38 12.03
CA THR A 451 -8.08 1.16 12.00
C THR A 451 -7.83 0.40 10.70
N LEU A 452 -7.68 -0.93 10.80
CA LEU A 452 -7.43 -1.82 9.67
C LEU A 452 -8.30 -3.07 9.82
N PHE A 453 -9.25 -3.24 8.91
CA PHE A 453 -10.00 -4.48 8.71
C PHE A 453 -9.39 -5.24 7.54
N SER A 454 -9.07 -6.51 7.71
CA SER A 454 -8.43 -7.31 6.66
C SER A 454 -8.88 -8.76 6.72
N GLY A 455 -8.95 -9.41 5.57
CA GLY A 455 -9.44 -10.77 5.47
C GLY A 455 -9.08 -11.48 4.20
N GLN A 456 -9.35 -12.77 4.22
CA GLN A 456 -9.12 -13.70 3.14
C GLN A 456 -10.26 -14.71 3.07
N LEU A 457 -10.68 -15.05 1.85
CA LEU A 457 -11.65 -16.08 1.56
C LEU A 457 -11.14 -16.99 0.44
N SER A 458 -11.34 -18.30 0.57
CA SER A 458 -11.07 -19.28 -0.47
C SER A 458 -12.05 -20.45 -0.39
N PRO A 459 -12.62 -20.88 -1.53
CA PRO A 459 -13.40 -22.11 -1.60
C PRO A 459 -12.53 -23.37 -1.52
N ASP A 460 -11.24 -23.25 -1.87
CA ASP A 460 -10.29 -24.36 -1.96
C ASP A 460 -9.53 -24.58 -0.64
N THR A 461 -9.00 -25.79 -0.46
CA THR A 461 -8.00 -26.05 0.57
C THR A 461 -6.67 -25.43 0.14
N LEU A 462 -6.10 -24.57 0.98
CA LEU A 462 -4.84 -23.88 0.69
C LEU A 462 -3.65 -24.56 1.37
N PHE A 463 -2.47 -24.41 0.77
CA PHE A 463 -1.23 -24.66 1.48
C PHE A 463 -1.04 -23.66 2.62
N SER A 464 -0.37 -24.05 3.70
CA SER A 464 -0.17 -23.21 4.88
C SER A 464 0.47 -21.84 4.57
N SER A 465 1.39 -21.78 3.61
CA SER A 465 1.98 -20.51 3.13
C SER A 465 0.95 -19.53 2.55
N GLU A 466 -0.17 -20.04 2.04
CA GLU A 466 -1.23 -19.26 1.41
C GLU A 466 -2.44 -19.02 2.31
N GLN A 467 -2.44 -19.60 3.52
CA GLN A 467 -3.49 -19.43 4.53
C GLN A 467 -3.39 -18.07 5.25
N ILE A 468 -4.51 -17.63 5.81
CA ILE A 468 -4.51 -16.51 6.75
C ILE A 468 -4.04 -17.00 8.12
N SER A 469 -3.23 -16.21 8.79
CA SER A 469 -2.68 -16.49 10.11
C SER A 469 -3.17 -15.49 11.14
N LEU A 470 -3.65 -15.98 12.29
CA LEU A 470 -4.20 -15.16 13.37
C LEU A 470 -3.34 -15.25 14.63
N GLY A 471 -2.86 -14.08 15.06
CA GLY A 471 -1.88 -13.91 16.12
C GLY A 471 -0.53 -13.44 15.57
N GLY A 472 0.15 -12.55 16.29
CA GLY A 472 1.45 -12.00 15.89
C GLY A 472 1.42 -10.48 15.70
N SER A 473 2.53 -9.90 15.23
CA SER A 473 2.64 -8.46 14.96
C SER A 473 1.84 -7.98 13.75
N SER A 474 1.56 -8.86 12.78
CA SER A 474 0.92 -8.52 11.50
C SER A 474 -0.60 -8.69 11.47
N SER A 475 -1.18 -9.46 12.40
CA SER A 475 -2.63 -9.64 12.57
C SER A 475 -3.11 -9.17 13.95
N VAL A 476 -3.39 -10.08 14.88
CA VAL A 476 -3.90 -9.75 16.21
C VAL A 476 -2.77 -9.80 17.24
N ARG A 477 -2.45 -8.65 17.85
CA ARG A 477 -1.34 -8.52 18.80
C ARG A 477 -1.62 -9.26 20.11
N GLY A 478 -0.54 -9.61 20.82
CA GLY A 478 -0.59 -10.24 22.16
C GLY A 478 0.02 -11.63 22.24
N VAL A 479 0.30 -12.24 21.09
CA VAL A 479 1.09 -13.46 20.93
C VAL A 479 2.20 -13.21 19.92
N ARG A 480 3.32 -13.95 20.05
CA ARG A 480 4.49 -13.78 19.19
C ARG A 480 4.33 -14.47 17.84
N GLU A 481 3.74 -15.66 17.86
CA GLU A 481 3.51 -16.50 16.67
C GLU A 481 2.00 -16.66 16.49
N ALA A 482 1.57 -16.83 15.25
CA ALA A 482 0.16 -17.11 14.96
C ALA A 482 -0.26 -18.44 15.61
N ILE A 483 -1.47 -18.42 16.17
CA ILE A 483 -2.09 -19.53 16.88
C ILE A 483 -3.08 -20.27 15.97
N TYR A 484 -3.79 -19.53 15.12
CA TYR A 484 -4.77 -20.09 14.20
C TYR A 484 -4.35 -19.86 12.76
N TYR A 485 -4.58 -20.85 11.92
CA TYR A 485 -4.31 -20.82 10.49
C TYR A 485 -5.51 -21.38 9.75
N GLY A 486 -5.86 -20.78 8.62
CA GLY A 486 -6.99 -21.27 7.85
C GLY A 486 -7.17 -20.66 6.48
N ASN A 487 -8.06 -21.26 5.71
CA ASN A 487 -8.34 -20.83 4.33
C ASN A 487 -9.19 -19.55 4.29
N ASN A 488 -10.04 -19.38 5.32
CA ASN A 488 -11.00 -18.30 5.45
C ASN A 488 -10.85 -17.63 6.83
N GLY A 489 -10.71 -16.31 6.87
CA GLY A 489 -10.64 -15.58 8.13
C GLY A 489 -10.53 -14.07 7.95
N VAL A 490 -10.74 -13.36 9.06
CA VAL A 490 -10.71 -11.91 9.13
C VAL A 490 -10.06 -11.46 10.44
N PHE A 491 -9.47 -10.27 10.42
CA PHE A 491 -9.07 -9.57 11.63
C PHE A 491 -9.33 -8.07 11.50
N TRP A 492 -9.49 -7.43 12.65
CA TRP A 492 -9.75 -6.01 12.77
C TRP A 492 -8.84 -5.42 13.84
N ARG A 493 -8.00 -4.47 13.46
CA ARG A 493 -7.06 -3.77 14.35
C ARG A 493 -7.53 -2.35 14.56
N ASN A 494 -7.48 -1.89 15.80
CA ASN A 494 -7.78 -0.53 16.17
C ASN A 494 -6.66 0.01 17.05
N GLU A 495 -6.23 1.23 16.79
CA GLU A 495 -5.19 1.90 17.53
C GLU A 495 -5.55 3.38 17.71
N LEU A 496 -5.41 3.86 18.93
CA LEU A 496 -5.57 5.27 19.28
C LEU A 496 -4.26 5.75 19.89
N SER A 497 -3.62 6.72 19.24
CA SER A 497 -2.40 7.36 19.70
C SER A 497 -2.67 8.81 20.12
N LEU A 498 -2.08 9.23 21.23
CA LEU A 498 -2.00 10.64 21.63
C LEU A 498 -0.69 11.22 21.08
N LEU A 499 -0.73 12.33 20.36
CA LEU A 499 0.44 12.96 19.74
C LEU A 499 0.95 14.08 20.65
N LEU A 500 2.04 13.81 21.37
CA LEU A 500 2.71 14.78 22.23
C LEU A 500 3.99 15.30 21.56
N PRO A 501 4.31 16.60 21.71
CA PRO A 501 5.60 17.10 21.28
C PRO A 501 6.72 16.41 22.06
N GLY A 502 7.82 16.09 21.38
CA GLY A 502 9.04 15.59 21.99
C GLY A 502 9.93 16.74 22.49
N PHE A 503 11.23 16.57 22.33
CA PHE A 503 12.20 17.59 22.71
C PHE A 503 12.21 18.77 21.73
N SER A 504 12.21 19.99 22.26
CA SER A 504 12.23 21.22 21.44
C SER A 504 13.62 21.61 20.92
N SER A 505 14.69 21.14 21.58
CA SER A 505 16.07 21.48 21.20
C SER A 505 16.46 20.82 19.87
N ARG A 506 17.32 21.48 19.06
CA ARG A 506 17.75 20.96 17.75
C ARG A 506 18.40 19.57 17.87
N MET A 507 19.19 19.35 18.92
CA MET A 507 19.80 18.04 19.18
C MET A 507 18.76 17.03 19.66
N GLY A 508 17.81 17.45 20.51
CA GLY A 508 16.76 16.58 21.02
C GLY A 508 15.81 16.08 19.93
N ARG A 509 15.41 16.93 18.98
CA ARG A 509 14.51 16.57 17.87
C ARG A 509 15.05 15.45 16.98
N LYS A 510 16.38 15.36 16.81
CA LYS A 510 17.02 14.26 16.10
C LYS A 510 16.65 12.90 16.69
N PHE A 511 16.55 12.81 18.01
CA PHE A 511 16.24 11.57 18.73
C PHE A 511 14.76 11.42 19.10
N MET A 512 14.07 12.52 19.42
CA MET A 512 12.67 12.49 19.77
C MET A 512 12.04 13.85 19.52
N SER A 513 11.52 14.04 18.31
CA SER A 513 10.70 15.20 17.94
C SER A 513 9.24 15.00 18.35
N GLN A 514 8.78 13.76 18.47
CA GLN A 514 7.43 13.41 18.86
C GLN A 514 7.42 12.18 19.78
N PHE A 515 6.60 12.23 20.82
CA PHE A 515 6.30 11.10 21.70
C PHE A 515 4.81 10.77 21.59
N SER A 516 4.46 9.50 21.41
CA SER A 516 3.09 9.10 21.12
C SER A 516 2.69 7.83 21.86
N PRO A 517 2.17 7.94 23.10
CA PRO A 517 1.58 6.81 23.78
C PRO A 517 0.33 6.35 23.02
N TYR A 518 0.10 5.05 22.96
CA TYR A 518 -1.03 4.46 22.27
C TYR A 518 -1.63 3.27 23.01
N MET A 519 -2.90 3.04 22.71
CA MET A 519 -3.64 1.86 23.10
C MET A 519 -4.26 1.21 21.86
N ALA A 520 -4.33 -0.11 21.86
CA ALA A 520 -4.82 -0.87 20.74
C ALA A 520 -5.69 -2.04 21.16
N LEU A 521 -6.71 -2.33 20.34
CA LEU A 521 -7.61 -3.45 20.49
C LEU A 521 -7.77 -4.15 19.14
N ASP A 522 -7.44 -5.43 19.13
CA ASP A 522 -7.42 -6.25 17.93
C ASP A 522 -8.38 -7.43 18.11
N LEU A 523 -9.18 -7.72 17.09
CA LEU A 523 -10.13 -8.84 17.06
C LEU A 523 -9.87 -9.70 15.84
N GLY A 524 -10.13 -11.01 15.94
CA GLY A 524 -9.91 -11.91 14.82
C GLY A 524 -10.71 -13.19 14.89
N ALA A 525 -11.02 -13.73 13.72
CA ALA A 525 -11.68 -15.01 13.57
C ALA A 525 -11.18 -15.75 12.31
N VAL A 526 -10.87 -17.03 12.47
CA VAL A 526 -10.53 -17.94 11.38
C VAL A 526 -11.52 -19.10 11.41
N ALA A 527 -12.08 -19.46 10.25
CA ALA A 527 -13.01 -20.56 10.13
C ALA A 527 -12.33 -21.88 10.49
N ASN A 528 -12.98 -22.70 11.32
CA ASN A 528 -12.46 -24.01 11.68
C ASN A 528 -13.02 -25.06 10.73
N ASP A 529 -12.14 -25.71 9.97
CA ASP A 529 -12.47 -26.81 9.06
C ASP A 529 -11.24 -27.72 9.00
N VAL A 530 -11.14 -28.61 9.99
CA VAL A 530 -10.02 -29.56 10.14
C VAL A 530 -9.87 -30.42 8.89
N SER A 531 -10.99 -30.73 8.22
CA SER A 531 -10.98 -31.53 6.99
C SER A 531 -10.25 -30.83 5.84
N LYS A 532 -10.15 -29.49 5.87
CA LYS A 532 -9.45 -28.64 4.90
C LYS A 532 -8.21 -27.96 5.50
N ASN A 533 -7.54 -28.61 6.44
CA ASN A 533 -6.32 -28.10 7.08
C ASN A 533 -6.49 -26.70 7.73
N SER A 534 -7.67 -26.39 8.26
CA SER A 534 -8.00 -25.08 8.84
C SER A 534 -8.22 -25.24 10.34
N PHE A 535 -7.19 -24.94 11.14
CA PHE A 535 -7.22 -24.95 12.60
C PHE A 535 -7.67 -23.58 13.10
N GLY A 536 -8.98 -23.34 12.97
CA GLY A 536 -9.61 -22.03 13.20
C GLY A 536 -9.88 -21.71 14.67
N GLY A 537 -10.33 -20.48 14.91
CA GLY A 537 -10.62 -19.97 16.25
C GLY A 537 -10.85 -18.46 16.25
N ARG A 538 -11.25 -17.92 17.41
CA ARG A 538 -11.37 -16.47 17.64
C ARG A 538 -10.31 -16.01 18.62
N LEU A 539 -9.84 -14.78 18.45
CA LEU A 539 -8.78 -14.21 19.27
C LEU A 539 -9.01 -12.71 19.46
N VAL A 540 -8.85 -12.24 20.70
CA VAL A 540 -8.95 -10.82 21.09
C VAL A 540 -7.67 -10.44 21.81
N GLY A 541 -6.99 -9.42 21.30
CA GLY A 541 -5.73 -8.90 21.81
C GLY A 541 -5.83 -7.44 22.20
N ALA A 542 -5.11 -7.03 23.23
CA ALA A 542 -4.97 -5.63 23.62
C ALA A 542 -3.50 -5.27 23.80
N THR A 543 -3.17 -4.03 23.44
CA THR A 543 -1.81 -3.50 23.48
C THR A 543 -1.79 -2.12 24.11
N LEU A 544 -0.79 -1.87 24.94
CA LEU A 544 -0.42 -0.55 25.44
C LEU A 544 1.05 -0.31 25.10
N GLY A 545 1.39 0.87 24.60
CA GLY A 545 2.76 1.18 24.20
C GLY A 545 2.98 2.64 23.93
N PHE A 546 4.15 2.96 23.40
CA PHE A 546 4.47 4.28 22.90
C PHE A 546 5.38 4.21 21.68
N HIS A 547 5.20 5.19 20.79
CA HIS A 547 6.14 5.50 19.73
C HIS A 547 6.94 6.74 20.10
N ALA A 548 8.25 6.69 19.94
CA ALA A 548 9.13 7.85 20.01
C ALA A 548 9.79 8.02 18.64
N THR A 549 9.48 9.11 17.95
CA THR A 549 9.99 9.41 16.62
C THR A 549 10.84 10.67 16.67
N GLY A 550 11.99 10.63 16.02
CA GLY A 550 12.86 11.76 15.76
C GLY A 550 13.36 11.72 14.31
N ASP A 551 14.16 12.72 13.94
CA ASP A 551 14.66 12.84 12.56
C ASP A 551 15.48 11.61 12.14
N ILE A 552 16.31 11.08 13.06
CA ILE A 552 17.20 9.94 12.79
C ILE A 552 16.82 8.66 13.54
N THR A 553 15.84 8.69 14.44
CA THR A 553 15.47 7.52 15.25
C THR A 553 13.97 7.27 15.28
N ASP A 554 13.56 6.01 15.33
CA ASP A 554 12.17 5.58 15.49
C ASP A 554 12.14 4.38 16.44
N VAL A 555 11.46 4.53 17.57
CA VAL A 555 11.39 3.52 18.63
C VAL A 555 9.93 3.23 18.94
N ASP A 556 9.57 1.95 18.94
CA ASP A 556 8.27 1.44 19.40
C ASP A 556 8.50 0.46 20.54
N VAL A 557 7.87 0.72 21.69
CA VAL A 557 7.88 -0.18 22.84
C VAL A 557 6.44 -0.44 23.24
N SER A 558 6.07 -1.71 23.33
CA SER A 558 4.70 -2.08 23.68
C SER A 558 4.62 -3.36 24.48
N TYR A 559 3.56 -3.45 25.27
CA TYR A 559 3.14 -4.67 25.94
C TYR A 559 1.78 -5.08 25.37
N SER A 560 1.71 -6.31 24.86
CA SER A 560 0.51 -6.86 24.25
C SER A 560 0.09 -8.14 24.95
N ASN A 561 -1.21 -8.36 25.17
CA ASN A 561 -1.74 -9.56 25.81
C ASN A 561 -3.04 -10.05 25.14
N ILE A 562 -3.30 -11.36 25.23
CA ILE A 562 -4.55 -11.97 24.76
C ILE A 562 -5.60 -11.91 25.85
N LEU A 563 -6.69 -11.20 25.56
CA LEU A 563 -7.84 -11.09 26.44
C LEU A 563 -8.73 -12.33 26.36
N THR A 564 -8.96 -12.84 25.15
CA THR A 564 -9.88 -13.98 24.93
C THR A 564 -9.42 -14.83 23.74
N GLN A 565 -9.60 -16.14 23.83
CA GLN A 565 -9.34 -17.09 22.75
C GLN A 565 -10.32 -18.28 22.80
N SER A 566 -10.65 -18.87 21.64
CA SER A 566 -11.63 -19.97 21.55
C SER A 566 -11.12 -21.34 22.01
N THR A 567 -9.84 -21.65 21.81
CA THR A 567 -9.26 -22.93 22.23
C THR A 567 -8.65 -22.84 23.63
N VAL A 568 -8.77 -23.92 24.42
CA VAL A 568 -8.21 -23.99 25.77
C VAL A 568 -6.70 -23.74 25.71
N ARG A 569 -6.22 -22.84 26.56
CA ARG A 569 -4.79 -22.50 26.66
C ARG A 569 -4.00 -23.75 27.04
N GLU A 570 -3.06 -24.18 26.19
CA GLU A 570 -2.06 -25.18 26.60
C GLU A 570 -1.28 -24.65 27.82
N LYS A 571 -1.10 -25.51 28.84
CA LYS A 571 -0.26 -25.21 30.00
C LYS A 571 1.16 -24.90 29.51
N GLY A 572 1.58 -23.63 29.61
CA GLY A 572 2.91 -23.17 29.22
C GLY A 572 2.93 -22.01 28.21
N ASN A 573 1.83 -21.75 27.49
CA ASN A 573 1.70 -20.56 26.65
C ASN A 573 1.40 -19.32 27.50
N LYS A 574 2.43 -18.75 28.14
CA LYS A 574 2.33 -17.43 28.78
C LYS A 574 1.91 -16.40 27.73
N THR A 575 0.76 -15.76 27.95
CA THR A 575 0.34 -14.58 27.20
C THR A 575 0.98 -13.33 27.84
N GLY A 576 1.10 -12.24 27.09
CA GLY A 576 1.87 -11.07 27.53
C GLY A 576 3.24 -11.04 26.86
N LEU A 577 3.38 -10.14 25.90
CA LEU A 577 4.55 -9.99 25.06
C LEU A 577 5.01 -8.54 25.13
N PHE A 578 6.24 -8.34 25.59
CA PHE A 578 6.95 -7.08 25.38
C PHE A 578 7.53 -7.08 23.97
N GLN A 579 7.16 -6.09 23.18
CA GLN A 579 7.71 -5.85 21.85
C GLN A 579 8.53 -4.58 21.89
N VAL A 580 9.71 -4.65 21.28
CA VAL A 580 10.61 -3.50 21.12
C VAL A 580 11.05 -3.50 19.68
N ARG A 581 10.95 -2.35 19.03
CA ARG A 581 11.54 -2.06 17.73
C ARG A 581 12.29 -0.75 17.83
N ALA A 582 13.54 -0.73 17.40
CA ALA A 582 14.34 0.48 17.27
C ALA A 582 14.86 0.56 15.84
N LEU A 583 14.84 1.76 15.27
CA LEU A 583 15.33 2.05 13.93
C LEU A 583 16.13 3.34 13.95
N LEU A 584 17.25 3.34 13.23
CA LEU A 584 18.13 4.47 12.97
C LEU A 584 18.13 4.77 11.47
N ARG A 585 18.08 6.06 11.10
CA ARG A 585 18.14 6.57 9.72
C ARG A 585 19.41 7.38 9.53
N PHE A 586 20.09 7.20 8.41
CA PHE A 586 21.34 7.88 8.06
C PHE A 586 21.27 8.54 6.69
#